data_AF-A0A2W4SGX6-F1
#
_entry.id   AF-A0A2W4SGX6-F1
#
_cell.length_a   1.000
_cell.length_b   1.000
_cell.length_c   1.000
_cell.angle_alpha   90.00
_cell.angle_beta   90.00
_cell.angle_gamma   90.00
#
_symmetry.space_group_name_H-M   'P 1'
#
loop_
_entity.id
_entity.type
_entity.pdbx_description
1 polymer ?
#
loop_
_entity_poly.entity_id
_entity_poly.type
_entity_poly.pdbx_seq_one_letter_code
_entity_poly.pdbx_strand_id
1 'polypeptide(L)'
;MHKLRRKAFKDRLDWSVSVTGDLEMDRYDTLDPSYLVVADRGSVLGCVRLLPTTGPNMLADTFPELLDGAVAPRSELIAESSRFCIDTELADATTDGGLRRATLTLLAAMRAWGRARNLDSIATVTDLRMERIL
;
A
#
# COMPACT_ATOMS: atom_id res chain seq x y z
N MET A 1 2.67 6.54 10.20
CA MET A 1 2.45 5.58 9.10
C MET A 1 2.30 4.15 9.64
N HIS A 2 3.32 3.52 10.25
CA HIS A 2 3.18 2.14 10.78
C HIS A 2 2.08 1.93 11.83
N LYS A 3 1.76 2.96 12.65
CA LYS A 3 0.58 2.95 13.54
C LYS A 3 -0.74 2.86 12.78
N LEU A 4 -0.86 3.60 11.67
CA LEU A 4 -2.03 3.53 10.79
C LEU A 4 -2.16 2.13 10.19
N ARG A 5 -1.06 1.55 9.72
CA ARG A 5 -1.04 0.19 9.19
C ARG A 5 -1.53 -0.83 10.22
N ARG A 6 -1.10 -0.72 11.48
CA ARG A 6 -1.63 -1.55 12.57
C ARG A 6 -3.15 -1.39 12.72
N LYS A 7 -3.64 -0.15 12.82
CA LYS A 7 -5.07 0.15 12.93
C LYS A 7 -5.86 -0.49 11.77
N ALA A 8 -5.35 -0.38 10.55
CA ALA A 8 -6.01 -0.88 9.36
C ALA A 8 -5.96 -2.42 9.25
N PHE A 9 -4.78 -3.02 9.34
CA PHE A 9 -4.58 -4.44 9.03
C PHE A 9 -4.79 -5.35 10.24
N LYS A 10 -4.35 -4.95 11.43
CA LYS A 10 -4.53 -5.75 12.64
C LYS A 10 -5.85 -5.45 13.33
N ASP A 11 -6.14 -4.17 13.61
CA ASP A 11 -7.27 -3.85 14.48
C ASP A 11 -8.61 -3.90 13.72
N ARG A 12 -8.67 -3.41 12.47
CA ARG A 12 -9.90 -3.38 11.67
C ARG A 12 -10.13 -4.64 10.83
N LEU A 13 -9.11 -5.11 10.11
CA LEU A 13 -9.23 -6.26 9.20
C LEU A 13 -8.91 -7.60 9.88
N ASP A 14 -8.32 -7.58 11.07
CA ASP A 14 -7.84 -8.74 11.83
C ASP A 14 -7.00 -9.74 11.00
N TRP A 15 -6.16 -9.19 10.11
CA TRP A 15 -5.20 -10.00 9.38
C TRP A 15 -4.08 -10.47 10.30
N SER A 16 -3.54 -11.65 9.99
CA SER A 16 -2.36 -12.20 10.67
C SER A 16 -1.08 -11.51 10.19
N VAL A 17 -0.85 -10.28 10.68
CA VAL A 17 0.31 -9.43 10.36
C VAL A 17 1.31 -9.33 11.51
N SER A 18 2.56 -9.01 11.18
CA SER A 18 3.63 -8.79 12.17
C SER A 18 3.50 -7.40 12.81
N VAL A 19 3.44 -7.37 14.15
CA VAL A 19 3.29 -6.14 14.92
C VAL A 19 4.37 -6.07 15.99
N THR A 20 5.06 -4.94 16.09
CA THR A 20 6.03 -4.64 17.15
C THR A 20 5.53 -3.44 17.94
N GLY A 21 5.08 -3.65 19.19
CA GLY A 21 4.43 -2.60 19.98
C GLY A 21 3.17 -2.11 19.27
N ASP A 22 3.08 -0.82 18.97
CA ASP A 22 1.94 -0.21 18.24
C ASP A 22 2.18 -0.07 16.72
N LEU A 23 3.22 -0.70 16.19
CA LEU A 23 3.64 -0.57 14.79
C LEU A 23 3.42 -1.88 14.03
N GLU A 24 2.75 -1.82 12.87
CA GLU A 24 2.77 -2.92 11.90
C GLU A 24 3.97 -2.74 10.97
N MET A 25 4.89 -3.70 11.05
CA MET A 25 6.15 -3.73 10.32
C MET A 25 6.47 -5.18 9.94
N ASP A 26 6.87 -5.39 8.70
CA ASP A 26 7.30 -6.69 8.19
C ASP A 26 8.72 -6.62 7.58
N ARG A 27 9.24 -7.77 7.12
CA ARG A 27 10.57 -7.86 6.52
C ARG A 27 10.77 -6.98 5.27
N TYR A 28 9.70 -6.63 4.57
CA TYR A 28 9.80 -5.84 3.35
C TYR A 28 10.03 -4.35 3.67
N ASP A 29 9.72 -3.93 4.90
CA ASP A 29 10.01 -2.58 5.38
C ASP A 29 11.52 -2.32 5.54
N THR A 30 12.35 -3.37 5.55
CA THR A 30 13.83 -3.25 5.62
C THR A 30 14.50 -3.27 4.25
N LEU A 31 13.75 -3.37 3.15
CA LEU A 31 14.26 -3.49 1.78
C LEU A 31 14.32 -2.13 1.05
N ASP A 32 14.55 -1.04 1.80
CA ASP A 32 14.54 0.34 1.31
C ASP A 32 13.30 0.69 0.44
N PRO A 33 12.06 0.44 0.94
CA PRO A 33 10.87 0.73 0.18
C PRO A 33 10.63 2.23 0.03
N SER A 34 9.95 2.60 -1.07
CA SER A 34 9.33 3.91 -1.19
C SER A 34 7.95 3.91 -0.52
N TYR A 35 7.68 4.88 0.35
CA TYR A 35 6.33 5.11 0.87
C TYR A 35 5.74 6.40 0.30
N LEU A 36 4.47 6.32 -0.12
CA LEU A 36 3.66 7.49 -0.38
C LEU A 36 2.69 7.65 0.78
N VAL A 37 2.57 8.88 1.29
CA VAL A 37 1.80 9.18 2.49
C VAL A 37 0.91 10.39 2.22
N VAL A 38 -0.38 10.26 2.51
CA VAL A 38 -1.30 11.40 2.59
C VAL A 38 -1.40 11.81 4.05
N ALA A 39 -1.15 13.08 4.34
CA ALA A 39 -1.23 13.61 5.69
C ALA A 39 -1.95 14.96 5.68
N ASP A 40 -2.67 15.24 6.77
CA ASP A 40 -3.26 16.55 7.05
C ASP A 40 -2.91 16.96 8.48
N ARG A 41 -2.46 18.21 8.65
CA ARG A 41 -2.12 18.81 9.96
C ARG A 41 -1.28 17.91 10.87
N GLY A 42 -0.29 17.21 10.29
CA GLY A 42 0.61 16.30 11.01
C GLY A 42 0.06 14.89 11.26
N SER A 43 -1.20 14.62 10.92
CA SER A 43 -1.80 13.29 11.03
C SER A 43 -1.76 12.55 9.70
N VAL A 44 -1.39 11.27 9.73
CA VAL A 44 -1.33 10.43 8.53
C VAL A 44 -2.72 9.89 8.22
N LEU A 45 -3.29 10.33 7.09
CA LEU A 45 -4.60 9.89 6.60
C LEU A 45 -4.51 8.61 5.78
N GLY A 46 -3.39 8.36 5.11
CA GLY A 46 -3.23 7.22 4.24
C GLY A 46 -1.79 6.91 3.87
N CYS A 47 -1.51 5.67 3.51
CA CYS A 47 -0.21 5.29 2.97
C CYS A 47 -0.29 4.12 2.00
N VAL A 48 0.75 3.98 1.18
CA VAL A 48 1.06 2.80 0.38
C VAL A 48 2.57 2.61 0.34
N ARG A 49 3.01 1.34 0.29
CA ARG A 49 4.40 0.93 0.12
C ARG A 49 4.64 0.52 -1.33
N LEU A 50 5.80 0.86 -1.86
CA LEU A 50 6.24 0.52 -3.21
C LEU A 50 7.63 -0.11 -3.17
N LEU A 51 7.79 -1.25 -3.86
CA LEU A 51 9.05 -2.00 -3.97
C LEU A 51 9.36 -2.34 -5.43
N PRO A 52 10.64 -2.41 -5.82
CA PRO A 52 11.00 -2.90 -7.16
C PRO A 52 10.67 -4.39 -7.28
N THR A 53 10.10 -4.80 -8.41
CA THR A 53 9.83 -6.24 -8.65
C THR A 53 11.09 -7.06 -8.93
N THR A 54 12.24 -6.41 -9.14
CA THR A 54 13.55 -7.09 -9.25
C THR A 54 14.09 -7.58 -7.91
N GLY A 55 13.55 -7.10 -6.79
CA GLY A 55 13.86 -7.58 -5.44
C GLY A 55 12.73 -8.43 -4.81
N PRO A 56 12.92 -8.88 -3.55
CA PRO A 56 11.88 -9.55 -2.78
C PRO A 56 10.66 -8.64 -2.59
N ASN A 57 9.46 -9.18 -2.78
CA ASN A 57 8.21 -8.44 -2.71
C ASN A 57 7.04 -9.34 -2.29
N MET A 58 5.88 -8.76 -1.95
CA MET A 58 4.77 -9.55 -1.43
C MET A 58 4.11 -10.45 -2.47
N LEU A 59 3.97 -9.98 -3.71
CA LEU A 59 3.37 -10.78 -4.78
C LEU A 59 4.17 -12.06 -5.03
N ALA A 60 5.49 -11.96 -5.12
CA ALA A 60 6.36 -13.11 -5.38
C ALA A 60 6.56 -14.02 -4.16
N ASP A 61 6.75 -13.45 -2.96
CA ASP A 61 7.22 -14.23 -1.80
C ASP A 61 6.17 -14.46 -0.69
N THR A 62 5.01 -13.79 -0.76
CA THR A 62 3.92 -13.96 0.22
C THR A 62 2.63 -14.48 -0.42
N PHE A 63 2.31 -14.04 -1.63
CA PHE A 63 1.09 -14.43 -2.35
C PHE A 63 1.34 -15.05 -3.73
N PRO A 64 2.34 -15.94 -3.91
CA PRO A 64 2.64 -16.54 -5.21
C PRO A 64 1.46 -17.33 -5.79
N GLU A 65 0.56 -17.84 -4.94
CA GLU A 65 -0.65 -18.55 -5.35
C GLU A 65 -1.59 -17.70 -6.21
N LEU A 66 -1.55 -16.37 -6.09
CA LEU A 66 -2.36 -15.46 -6.90
C LEU A 66 -1.87 -15.33 -8.35
N LEU A 67 -0.69 -15.86 -8.65
CA LEU A 67 -0.15 -15.89 -10.02
C LEU A 67 -0.70 -17.07 -10.83
N ASP A 68 -1.42 -18.01 -10.21
CA ASP A 68 -2.00 -19.18 -10.88
C ASP A 68 -0.99 -19.95 -11.77
N GLY A 69 0.21 -20.17 -11.24
CA GLY A 69 1.31 -20.84 -11.92
C GLY A 69 2.11 -19.96 -12.90
N ALA A 70 1.73 -18.71 -13.11
CA ALA A 70 2.54 -17.75 -13.85
C ALA A 70 3.79 -17.31 -13.05
N VAL A 71 4.81 -16.85 -13.77
CA VAL A 71 6.02 -16.28 -13.16
C VAL A 71 5.71 -14.88 -12.64
N ALA A 72 6.13 -14.58 -11.41
CA ALA A 72 6.00 -13.25 -10.84
C ALA A 72 6.71 -12.21 -11.74
N PRO A 73 6.09 -11.03 -11.99
CA PRO A 73 6.76 -9.96 -12.73
C PRO A 73 8.11 -9.63 -12.09
N ARG A 74 9.14 -9.45 -12.91
CA ARG A 74 10.49 -9.08 -12.48
C ARG A 74 11.10 -8.12 -13.50
N SER A 75 10.95 -6.82 -13.26
CA SER A 75 11.39 -5.77 -14.19
C SER A 75 11.68 -4.47 -13.46
N GLU A 76 12.70 -3.73 -13.92
CA GLU A 76 12.99 -2.37 -13.46
C GLU A 76 11.88 -1.37 -13.85
N LEU A 77 11.00 -1.76 -14.78
CA LEU A 77 9.84 -0.97 -15.23
C LEU A 77 8.55 -1.29 -14.46
N ILE A 78 8.59 -2.23 -13.50
CA ILE A 78 7.43 -2.65 -12.73
C ILE A 78 7.74 -2.56 -11.23
N ALA A 79 6.88 -1.86 -10.50
CA ALA A 79 6.91 -1.84 -9.03
C ALA A 79 5.78 -2.71 -8.46
N GLU A 80 6.02 -3.32 -7.31
CA GLU A 80 4.98 -3.91 -6.46
C GLU A 80 4.46 -2.84 -5.51
N SER A 81 3.14 -2.84 -5.28
CA SER A 81 2.50 -2.02 -4.25
C SER A 81 1.81 -2.89 -3.22
N SER A 82 2.07 -2.56 -1.95
CA SER A 82 1.49 -3.23 -0.79
C SER A 82 1.11 -2.20 0.28
N ARG A 83 0.38 -2.66 1.30
CA ARG A 83 0.02 -1.84 2.48
C ARG A 83 -0.72 -0.55 2.12
N PHE A 84 -1.54 -0.58 1.08
CA PHE A 84 -2.48 0.50 0.80
C PHE A 84 -3.53 0.55 1.91
N CYS A 85 -3.58 1.64 2.67
CA CYS A 85 -4.62 1.83 3.68
C CYS A 85 -4.91 3.31 3.92
N ILE A 86 -6.18 3.62 4.22
CA ILE A 86 -6.67 4.93 4.61
C ILE A 86 -7.30 4.85 6.01
N ASP A 87 -7.04 5.84 6.87
CA ASP A 87 -7.74 6.04 8.13
C ASP A 87 -9.15 6.58 7.82
N THR A 88 -10.13 5.68 7.80
CA THR A 88 -11.52 6.02 7.43
C THR A 88 -12.14 7.01 8.40
N GLU A 89 -11.88 6.86 9.70
CA GLU A 89 -12.44 7.74 10.73
C GLU A 89 -11.85 9.15 10.65
N LEU A 90 -10.52 9.22 10.57
CA LEU A 90 -9.83 10.51 10.55
C LEU A 90 -10.05 11.26 9.24
N ALA A 91 -10.07 10.54 8.11
CA ALA A 91 -10.30 11.16 6.81
C ALA A 91 -11.69 11.82 6.75
N ASP A 92 -12.75 11.11 7.16
CA ASP A 92 -14.11 11.65 7.16
C ASP A 92 -14.33 12.74 8.21
N ALA A 93 -13.64 12.67 9.35
CA ALA A 93 -13.68 13.74 10.35
C ALA A 93 -13.05 15.05 9.87
N THR A 94 -12.14 14.99 8.90
CA THR A 94 -11.38 16.16 8.44
C THR A 94 -12.16 17.00 7.42
N THR A 95 -12.94 16.36 6.54
CA THR A 95 -13.71 17.04 5.47
C THR A 95 -14.81 16.11 4.96
N ASP A 96 -15.93 16.68 4.50
CA ASP A 96 -16.97 15.93 3.79
C ASP A 96 -16.40 15.19 2.56
N GLY A 97 -16.67 13.89 2.47
CA GLY A 97 -16.06 12.99 1.46
C GLY A 97 -14.54 12.80 1.62
N GLY A 98 -13.98 13.02 2.81
CA GLY A 98 -12.55 12.96 3.09
C GLY A 98 -11.91 11.61 2.78
N LEU A 99 -12.58 10.48 3.06
CA LEU A 99 -12.12 9.15 2.65
C LEU A 99 -11.89 9.04 1.14
N ARG A 100 -12.87 9.49 0.35
CA ARG A 100 -12.78 9.46 -1.12
C ARG A 100 -11.62 10.34 -1.61
N ARG A 101 -11.48 11.54 -1.03
CA ARG A 101 -10.39 12.46 -1.35
C ARG A 101 -9.03 11.83 -1.04
N ALA A 102 -8.84 11.30 0.17
CA ALA A 102 -7.57 10.68 0.57
C ALA A 102 -7.21 9.49 -0.33
N THR A 103 -8.19 8.64 -0.66
CA THR A 103 -8.02 7.52 -1.59
C THR A 103 -7.57 7.99 -2.97
N LEU A 104 -8.29 8.94 -3.57
CA LEU A 104 -7.97 9.47 -4.90
C LEU A 104 -6.62 10.19 -4.92
N THR A 105 -6.28 10.93 -3.86
CA THR A 105 -4.98 11.58 -3.72
C THR A 105 -3.85 10.54 -3.69
N LEU A 106 -4.01 9.45 -2.95
CA LEU A 106 -3.00 8.42 -2.86
C LEU A 106 -2.83 7.66 -4.19
N LEU A 107 -3.92 7.34 -4.88
CA LEU A 107 -3.89 6.74 -6.22
C LEU A 107 -3.23 7.67 -7.26
N ALA A 108 -3.57 8.96 -7.23
CA ALA A 108 -2.92 9.96 -8.08
C ALA A 108 -1.42 10.07 -7.78
N ALA A 109 -1.04 10.00 -6.50
CA ALA A 109 0.36 10.00 -6.09
C ALA A 109 1.11 8.75 -6.60
N MET A 110 0.51 7.56 -6.54
CA MET A 110 1.10 6.33 -7.11
C MET A 110 1.37 6.48 -8.60
N ARG A 111 0.40 7.01 -9.36
CA ARG A 111 0.56 7.27 -10.80
C ARG A 111 1.64 8.30 -11.08
N ALA A 112 1.68 9.40 -10.32
CA ALA A 112 2.71 10.44 -10.47
C ALA A 112 4.11 9.91 -10.14
N TRP A 113 4.23 9.12 -9.07
CA TRP A 113 5.47 8.47 -8.65
C TRP A 113 5.99 7.49 -9.70
N GLY A 114 5.10 6.67 -10.28
CA GLY A 114 5.46 5.73 -11.35
C GLY A 114 5.90 6.44 -12.62
N ARG A 115 5.20 7.50 -13.03
CA ARG A 115 5.60 8.33 -14.19
C ARG A 115 6.96 8.99 -13.99
N ALA A 116 7.24 9.52 -12.81
CA ALA A 116 8.54 10.13 -12.52
C ALA A 116 9.71 9.15 -12.60
N ARG A 117 9.43 7.84 -12.56
CA ARG A 117 10.41 6.74 -12.66
C ARG A 117 10.32 5.97 -13.98
N ASN A 118 9.48 6.42 -14.93
CA ASN A 118 9.22 5.73 -16.19
C ASN A 118 8.78 4.27 -16.01
N LEU A 119 7.96 3.99 -15.00
CA LEU A 119 7.37 2.67 -14.83
C LEU A 119 6.24 2.44 -15.84
N ASP A 120 6.17 1.23 -16.38
CA ASP A 120 5.10 0.80 -17.26
C ASP A 120 3.84 0.42 -16.46
N SER A 121 4.04 -0.18 -15.28
CA SER A 121 2.94 -0.66 -14.44
C SER A 121 3.31 -0.77 -12.96
N ILE A 122 2.28 -0.90 -12.13
CA ILE A 122 2.39 -1.22 -10.71
C ILE A 122 1.56 -2.47 -10.46
N ALA A 123 2.19 -3.55 -10.02
CA ALA A 123 1.52 -4.77 -9.58
C ALA A 123 0.98 -4.58 -8.15
N THR A 124 -0.21 -5.08 -7.85
CA THR A 124 -0.80 -4.96 -6.52
C THR A 124 -1.56 -6.22 -6.16
N VAL A 125 -1.47 -6.63 -4.89
CA VAL A 125 -2.34 -7.64 -4.31
C VAL A 125 -3.34 -6.91 -3.43
N THR A 126 -4.63 -7.09 -3.73
CA THR A 126 -5.70 -6.36 -3.07
C THR A 126 -6.89 -7.27 -2.77
N ASP A 127 -7.69 -6.89 -1.78
CA ASP A 127 -8.97 -7.55 -1.51
C ASP A 127 -10.01 -7.15 -2.59
N LEU A 128 -10.98 -8.03 -2.87
CA LEU A 128 -12.05 -7.83 -3.85
C LEU A 128 -12.88 -6.55 -3.62
N ARG A 129 -13.00 -6.08 -2.38
CA ARG A 129 -13.69 -4.82 -2.05
C ARG A 129 -12.94 -3.61 -2.60
N MET A 130 -11.61 -3.67 -2.64
CA MET A 130 -10.75 -2.64 -3.21
C MET A 130 -10.64 -2.72 -4.73
N GLU A 131 -10.83 -3.90 -5.34
CA GLU A 131 -10.85 -4.07 -6.80
C GLU A 131 -11.88 -3.14 -7.48
N ARG A 132 -13.02 -2.88 -6.84
CA ARG A 132 -14.10 -2.02 -7.36
C ARG A 132 -13.74 -0.52 -7.44
N ILE A 133 -12.59 -0.12 -6.89
CA ILE A 133 -12.14 1.28 -6.79
C ILE A 133 -11.01 1.58 -7.81
N LEU A 134 -10.26 0.54 -8.22
CA LEU A 134 -9.15 0.62 -9.17
C LEU A 134 -9.65 0.62 -10.61
#